data_AF-A0A7X6THX9-F1
#
_entry.id   AF-A0A7X6THX9-F1
#
_cell.length_a   1.000
_cell.length_b   1.000
_cell.length_c   1.000
_cell.angle_alpha   90.00
_cell.angle_beta   90.00
_cell.angle_gamma   90.00
#
_symmetry.space_group_name_H-M   'P 1'
#
loop_
_entity.id
_entity.type
_entity.pdbx_description
1 polymer ?
#
loop_
_entity_poly.entity_id
_entity_poly.type
_entity_poly.pdbx_seq_one_letter_code
_entity_poly.pdbx_strand_id
1 'polypeptide(L)' 'GFVKSRRTVCHEIFRKIGRDARKIGGSHVTIKVHPHIADLLLNEESYNVEQLEQRTGRRFTIIPVPDMHIKRYDIIWNE' A
#
# COMPACT_ATOMS: atom_id res chain seq x y z
N GLY A 1 2.28 1.90 -25.36
CA GLY A 1 1.08 2.14 -24.55
C GLY A 1 1.08 1.18 -23.39
N PHE A 2 1.27 1.69 -22.17
CA PHE A 2 1.33 0.83 -20.98
C PHE A 2 -0.05 0.78 -20.35
N VAL A 3 -0.74 -0.36 -20.55
CA VAL A 3 -1.83 -0.75 -19.66
C VAL A 3 -1.22 -0.71 -18.26
N LYS A 4 -1.63 0.27 -17.44
CA LYS A 4 -1.29 0.33 -16.01
C LYS A 4 -1.87 -0.94 -15.37
N SER A 5 -1.14 -2.04 -15.49
CA SER A 5 -1.44 -3.35 -14.92
C SER A 5 -1.11 -3.27 -13.45
N ARG A 6 -2.03 -3.65 -12.56
CA ARG A 6 -1.92 -3.91 -11.11
C ARG A 6 -0.55 -3.69 -10.42
N ARG A 7 0.55 -4.24 -10.93
CA ARG A 7 1.93 -3.98 -10.47
C ARG A 7 2.30 -2.49 -10.42
N THR A 8 1.93 -1.69 -11.41
CA THR A 8 2.22 -0.24 -11.39
C THR A 8 1.57 0.45 -10.19
N VAL A 9 0.32 0.08 -9.87
CA VAL A 9 -0.41 0.62 -8.72
C VAL A 9 0.27 0.20 -7.42
N CYS A 10 0.70 -1.06 -7.32
CA CYS A 10 1.47 -1.57 -6.19
C CYS A 10 2.74 -0.73 -5.91
N HIS A 11 3.57 -0.51 -6.94
CA HIS A 11 4.76 0.33 -6.82
C HIS A 11 4.44 1.81 -6.50
N GLU A 12 3.34 2.36 -7.04
CA GLU A 12 2.88 3.71 -6.71
C GLU A 12 2.52 3.83 -5.22
N ILE A 13 1.84 2.82 -4.65
CA ILE A 13 1.48 2.76 -3.23
C ILE A 13 2.73 2.75 -2.36
N PHE A 14 3.69 1.86 -2.62
CA PHE A 14 4.94 1.80 -1.85
C PHE A 14 5.72 3.11 -1.88
N ARG A 15 5.84 3.73 -3.07
CA ARG A 15 6.51 5.03 -3.22
C ARG A 15 5.78 6.15 -2.50
N LYS A 16 4.45 6.12 -2.47
CA LYS A 16 3.64 7.11 -1.77
C LYS A 16 3.82 6.95 -0.27
N ILE A 17 3.69 5.72 0.24
CA ILE A 17 3.89 5.42 1.66
C ILE A 17 5.31 5.75 2.12
N GLY A 18 6.35 5.37 1.38
CA GLY A 18 7.73 5.71 1.77
C GLY A 18 7.99 7.21 1.83
N ARG A 19 7.35 8.01 0.95
CA ARG A 19 7.45 9.47 0.95
C ARG A 19 6.64 10.11 2.07
N ASP A 20 5.38 9.70 2.19
CA ASP A 20 4.44 10.21 3.17
C ASP A 20 4.85 9.76 4.57
N ALA A 21 5.39 8.55 4.77
CA ALA A 21 5.92 8.12 6.06
C ALA A 21 7.08 9.02 6.53
N ARG A 22 7.85 9.59 5.61
CA ARG A 22 8.91 10.54 5.97
C ARG A 22 8.40 11.94 6.30
N LYS A 23 7.19 12.30 5.84
CA LYS A 23 6.59 13.64 5.99
C LYS A 23 5.50 13.70 7.08
N ILE A 24 4.67 12.68 7.13
CA ILE A 24 3.51 12.52 7.99
C ILE A 24 3.95 11.62 9.15
N GLY A 25 3.96 12.18 10.36
CA GLY A 25 4.08 11.39 11.59
C GLY A 25 2.82 10.56 11.78
N GLY A 26 2.97 9.29 12.14
CA GLY A 26 1.84 8.40 12.41
C GLY A 26 2.33 6.98 12.55
N SER A 27 1.94 6.31 13.63
CA SER A 27 2.39 4.95 13.95
C SER A 27 1.64 3.88 13.16
N HIS A 28 0.49 4.23 12.57
CA HIS A 28 -0.39 3.31 11.86
C HIS A 28 -0.80 3.84 10.48
N VAL A 29 -0.62 3.01 9.46
CA VAL A 29 -1.00 3.28 8.07
C VAL A 29 -2.06 2.27 7.66
N THR A 30 -3.24 2.74 7.25
CA THR A 30 -4.29 1.88 6.71
C THR A 30 -4.41 2.09 5.21
N ILE A 31 -4.30 1.01 4.45
CA ILE A 31 -4.28 1.02 2.99
C ILE A 31 -5.49 0.22 2.51
N LYS A 32 -6.47 0.91 1.94
CA LYS A 32 -7.62 0.27 1.30
C LYS A 32 -7.29 0.08 -0.16
N VAL A 33 -7.37 -1.15 -0.66
CA VAL A 33 -7.07 -1.51 -2.06
C VAL A 33 -8.06 -2.58 -2.55
N HIS A 34 -8.16 -2.77 -3.86
CA HIS A 34 -8.91 -3.91 -4.39
C HIS A 34 -8.26 -5.24 -3.97
N PRO A 35 -9.04 -6.32 -3.69
CA PRO A 35 -8.52 -7.63 -3.29
C PRO A 35 -7.39 -8.18 -4.16
N HIS A 36 -7.43 -8.01 -5.48
CA HIS A 36 -6.31 -8.43 -6.34
C HIS A 36 -4.99 -7.70 -6.06
N ILE A 37 -5.05 -6.44 -5.60
CA ILE A 37 -3.85 -5.68 -5.21
C ILE A 37 -3.44 -6.05 -3.80
N ALA A 38 -4.40 -6.27 -2.88
CA ALA A 38 -4.11 -6.76 -1.54
C ALA A 38 -3.37 -8.09 -1.60
N ASP A 39 -3.83 -9.02 -2.44
CA ASP A 39 -3.21 -10.32 -2.63
C ASP A 39 -1.79 -10.17 -3.20
N LEU A 40 -1.60 -9.30 -4.19
CA LEU A 40 -0.28 -8.95 -4.72
C LEU A 40 0.65 -8.37 -3.65
N LEU A 41 0.13 -7.50 -2.78
CA LEU A 41 0.90 -6.87 -1.70
C LEU A 41 1.27 -7.88 -0.60
N LEU A 42 0.35 -8.77 -0.24
CA LEU A 42 0.49 -9.71 0.86
C LEU A 42 1.14 -11.05 0.47
N ASN A 43 1.10 -11.44 -0.81
CA ASN A 43 1.75 -12.64 -1.33
C ASN A 43 3.03 -12.29 -2.09
N GLU A 44 2.89 -11.77 -3.33
CA GLU A 44 4.02 -11.51 -4.23
C GLU A 44 5.01 -10.47 -3.66
N GLU A 45 4.50 -9.37 -3.11
CA GLU A 45 5.28 -8.22 -2.64
C GLU A 45 5.35 -8.13 -1.11
N SER A 46 5.06 -9.23 -0.42
CA SER A 46 5.06 -9.34 1.05
C SER A 46 6.37 -8.85 1.67
N TYR A 47 7.49 -9.24 1.07
CA TYR A 47 8.83 -8.82 1.48
C TYR A 47 9.00 -7.29 1.42
N ASN A 48 8.47 -6.64 0.38
CA ASN A 48 8.54 -5.18 0.26
C ASN A 48 7.68 -4.47 1.31
N VAL A 49 6.50 -5.02 1.63
CA VAL A 49 5.65 -4.51 2.73
C VAL A 49 6.40 -4.60 4.05
N GLU A 50 6.93 -5.78 4.38
CA GLU A 50 7.60 -6.04 5.65
C GLU A 50 8.86 -5.18 5.81
N GLN A 51 9.68 -5.06 4.75
CA GLN A 51 10.84 -4.16 4.75
C GLN A 51 10.41 -2.70 4.99
N LEU A 52 9.29 -2.26 4.41
CA LEU A 52 8.80 -0.91 4.58
C LEU A 52 8.26 -0.69 6.00
N GLU A 53 7.56 -1.65 6.59
CA GLU A 53 7.15 -1.67 8.00
C GLU A 53 8.36 -1.56 8.92
N GLN A 54 9.37 -2.41 8.73
CA GLN A 54 10.59 -2.40 9.55
C GLN A 54 11.37 -1.08 9.42
N ARG A 55 11.52 -0.56 8.20
CA ARG A 55 12.25 0.70 7.95
C ARG A 55 11.53 1.93 8.50
N THR A 56 10.20 1.92 8.49
CA THR A 56 9.41 3.04 9.00
C THR A 56 9.07 2.89 10.48
N GLY A 57 9.14 1.67 11.03
CA GLY A 57 8.73 1.35 12.40
C GLY A 57 7.21 1.47 12.63
N ARG A 58 6.40 1.28 11.57
CA ARG A 58 4.95 1.53 11.59
C ARG A 58 4.19 0.28 11.19
N ARG A 59 2.95 0.15 11.68
CA ARG A 59 2.05 -0.93 11.25
C ARG A 59 1.27 -0.55 10.01
N PHE A 60 1.21 -1.46 9.05
CA PHE A 60 0.51 -1.32 7.80
C PHE A 60 -0.69 -2.27 7.81
N THR A 61 -1.89 -1.71 7.74
CA THR A 61 -3.13 -2.47 7.68
C THR A 61 -3.65 -2.43 6.25
N ILE A 62 -3.51 -3.54 5.52
CA ILE A 62 -4.07 -3.68 4.18
C ILE A 62 -5.50 -4.19 4.28
N ILE A 63 -6.46 -3.41 3.78
CA ILE A 63 -7.89 -3.75 3.77
C ILE A 63 -8.33 -3.98 2.31
N PRO A 64 -8.68 -5.22 1.92
CA PRO A 64 -9.26 -5.49 0.62
C PRO A 64 -10.70 -4.97 0.56
N VAL A 65 -11.00 -4.11 -0.43
CA VAL A 65 -12.34 -3.58 -0.71
C VAL A 65 -12.78 -4.09 -2.09
N PRO A 66 -13.67 -5.11 -2.15
CA PRO A 66 -14.08 -5.73 -3.41
C PRO A 66 -14.82 -4.76 -4.34
N ASP A 67 -15.62 -3.84 -3.80
CA ASP A 67 -16.32 -2.79 -4.57
C ASP A 67 -15.41 -1.68 -5.10
N MET A 68 -14.10 -1.71 -4.79
CA MET A 68 -13.17 -0.68 -5.23
C MET A 68 -12.50 -1.03 -6.56
N HIS A 69 -12.46 -0.09 -7.51
CA HIS A 69 -11.71 -0.32 -8.75
C HIS A 69 -10.23 -0.64 -8.50
N ILE A 70 -9.66 -1.57 -9.29
CA ILE A 70 -8.26 -2.02 -9.18
C ILE A 70 -7.19 -0.90 -9.31
N LYS A 71 -7.57 0.25 -9.87
CA LYS A 71 -6.70 1.45 -9.98
C LYS A 71 -6.87 2.44 -8.83
N ARG A 72 -7.89 2.26 -8.00
CA ARG A 72 -8.21 3.13 -6.88
C ARG A 72 -7.65 2.51 -5.61
N TYR A 73 -7.06 3.37 -4.79
CA TYR A 73 -6.52 3.01 -3.48
C TYR A 73 -6.65 4.22 -2.57
N ASP A 74 -6.86 3.96 -1.29
CA ASP A 74 -6.93 4.99 -0.26
C ASP A 74 -5.88 4.69 0.81
N ILE A 75 -5.15 5.73 1.21
CA ILE A 75 -4.12 5.63 2.26
C ILE A 75 -4.56 6.58 3.37
N ILE A 76 -4.78 6.01 4.55
CA ILE A 76 -5.22 6.70 5.75
C ILE A 76 -4.09 6.60 6.77
N TRP A 77 -3.65 7.75 7.27
CA TRP A 77 -2.61 7.85 8.28
C TRP A 77 -3.30 8.16 9.61
N ASN A 78 -3.10 7.31 10.61
CA ASN A 78 -3.54 7.59 11.97
C ASN A 78 -2.33 8.08 12.77
N GLU A 79 -2.49 9.28 13.35
CA GLU A 79 -1.54 9.92 14.26
C GLU A 79 -1.58 9.26 15.64
#